data_AF-M3H0H2-F1
#
_entry.id   AF-M3H0H2-F1
#
_cell.length_a   1.000
_cell.length_b   1.000
_cell.length_c   1.000
_cell.angle_alpha   90.00
_cell.angle_beta   90.00
_cell.angle_gamma   90.00
#
_symmetry.space_group_name_H-M   'P 1'
#
loop_
_entity.id
_entity.type
_entity.pdbx_description
1 polymer ?
#
loop_
_entity_poly.entity_id
_entity_poly.type
_entity_poly.pdbx_seq_one_letter_code
_entity_poly.pdbx_strand_id
1 'polypeptide(L)' 'MKPTYANALNNRAVANWTVKEQQNACEDWKKAANLGHNEAAKSFVKFCN' A
#
# COMPACT_ATOMS: atom_id res chain seq x y z
N MET A 1 5.72 16.53 1.47
CA MET A 1 5.03 15.21 1.43
C MET A 1 3.65 15.39 2.06
N LYS A 2 2.58 14.87 1.44
CA LYS A 2 1.24 14.85 2.06
C LYS A 2 1.02 13.48 2.70
N PRO A 3 1.34 13.29 3.99
CA PRO A 3 1.22 11.99 4.67
C PRO A 3 -0.20 11.41 4.58
N THR A 4 -1.21 12.27 4.49
CA THR A 4 -2.62 11.87 4.27
C THR A 4 -2.85 11.09 2.99
N TYR A 5 -2.14 11.42 1.90
CA TYR A 5 -2.29 10.71 0.63
C TYR A 5 -1.65 9.32 0.68
N ALA A 6 -0.50 9.20 1.34
CA ALA A 6 0.18 7.91 1.51
C ALA A 6 -0.61 6.97 2.44
N ASN A 7 -1.23 7.51 3.50
CA ASN A 7 -2.14 6.77 4.38
C ASN A 7 -3.39 6.28 3.63
N ALA A 8 -3.98 7.11 2.76
CA ALA A 8 -5.14 6.73 1.97
C ALA A 8 -4.83 5.56 1.02
N LEU A 9 -3.66 5.60 0.36
CA LEU A 9 -3.17 4.52 -0.48
C LEU A 9 -2.93 3.24 0.34
N ASN A 10 -2.32 3.33 1.52
CA ASN A 10 -2.15 2.18 2.41
C ASN A 10 -3.50 1.56 2.83
N ASN A 11 -4.47 2.38 3.19
CA ASN A 11 -5.80 1.89 3.57
C ASN A 11 -6.52 1.22 2.41
N ARG A 12 -6.42 1.79 1.20
CA ARG A 12 -6.96 1.18 -0.01
C ARG A 12 -6.26 -0.14 -0.35
N ALA A 13 -4.95 -0.21 -0.16
CA ALA A 13 -4.18 -1.45 -0.35
C ALA A 13 -4.67 -2.57 0.58
N VAL A 14 -4.88 -2.26 1.87
CA VAL A 14 -5.41 -3.21 2.85
C VAL A 14 -6.82 -3.68 2.46
N ALA A 15 -7.69 -2.76 2.03
CA ALA A 15 -9.02 -3.12 1.54
C ALA A 15 -8.94 -4.05 0.31
N ASN A 16 -8.15 -3.70 -0.69
CA ASN A 16 -7.91 -4.54 -1.88
C ASN A 16 -7.38 -5.93 -1.51
N TRP A 17 -6.45 -6.01 -0.55
CA TRP A 17 -5.93 -7.28 -0.06
C TRP A 17 -7.04 -8.15 0.57
N THR A 18 -7.93 -7.54 1.35
CA THR A 18 -9.06 -8.28 1.98
C THR A 18 -10.09 -8.79 0.98
N VAL A 19 -10.28 -8.10 -0.15
CA VAL A 19 -11.19 -8.55 -1.23
C VAL A 19 -10.50 -9.44 -2.27
N LYS A 20 -9.29 -9.95 -1.98
CA LYS A 20 -8.47 -10.80 -2.86
C LYS A 20 -7.99 -10.12 -4.15
N GLU A 21 -8.05 -8.79 -4.20
CA GLU A 21 -7.51 -7.96 -5.28
C GLU A 21 -6.02 -7.68 -5.04
N GLN A 22 -5.20 -8.74 -5.06
CA GLN A 22 -3.79 -8.66 -4.66
C GLN A 22 -2.97 -7.71 -5.53
N GLN A 23 -3.20 -7.69 -6.85
CA GLN A 23 -2.49 -6.78 -7.76
C GLN A 23 -2.75 -5.31 -7.41
N ASN A 24 -4.03 -4.95 -7.18
CA ASN A 24 -4.43 -3.60 -6.80
C ASN A 24 -3.85 -3.21 -5.42
N ALA A 25 -3.79 -4.16 -4.48
CA ALA A 25 -3.14 -3.95 -3.19
C ALA A 25 -1.63 -3.65 -3.33
N CYS A 26 -0.93 -4.43 -4.15
CA CYS A 26 0.50 -4.26 -4.39
C CYS A 26 0.83 -2.92 -5.05
N GLU A 27 0.02 -2.47 -6.01
CA GLU A 27 0.20 -1.15 -6.60
C GLU A 27 0.05 -0.03 -5.58
N ASP A 28 -0.94 -0.13 -4.72
CA ASP A 28 -1.24 0.90 -3.72
C ASP A 28 -0.18 0.95 -2.63
N TRP A 29 0.29 -0.21 -2.15
CA TRP A 29 1.42 -0.26 -1.21
C TRP A 29 2.70 0.28 -1.85
N LYS A 30 2.97 -0.01 -3.13
CA LYS A 30 4.12 0.56 -3.86
C LYS A 30 4.04 2.08 -3.95
N LYS A 31 2.88 2.62 -4.32
CA LYS A 31 2.65 4.08 -4.41
C LYS A 31 2.79 4.74 -3.03
N ALA A 32 2.22 4.15 -1.98
CA ALA A 32 2.34 4.64 -0.61
C ALA A 32 3.79 4.59 -0.11
N ALA A 33 4.54 3.52 -0.40
CA ALA A 33 5.95 3.40 -0.07
C ALA A 33 6.80 4.49 -0.75
N ASN A 34 6.57 4.75 -2.04
CA ASN A 34 7.25 5.82 -2.78
C ASN A 34 6.99 7.23 -2.21
N LEU A 35 5.89 7.40 -1.46
CA LEU A 35 5.55 8.64 -0.76
C LEU A 35 6.10 8.72 0.67
N GLY A 36 6.85 7.70 1.11
CA GLY A 36 7.46 7.63 2.44
C GLY A 36 6.64 6.88 3.49
N HIS A 37 5.62 6.10 3.10
CA HIS A 37 4.81 5.34 4.06
C HIS A 37 5.48 4.01 4.44
N ASN A 38 6.13 3.98 5.61
CA ASN A 38 6.92 2.83 6.06
C ASN A 38 6.12 1.52 6.17
N GLU A 39 4.88 1.57 6.68
CA GLU A 39 4.05 0.36 6.80
C GLU A 39 3.59 -0.18 5.45
N ALA A 40 3.47 0.70 4.45
CA ALA A 40 3.15 0.26 3.10
C ALA A 40 4.36 -0.41 2.44
N ALA A 41 5.57 0.11 2.68
CA ALA A 41 6.80 -0.51 2.22
C ALA A 41 6.98 -1.92 2.81
N LYS A 42 6.74 -2.09 4.13
CA LYS A 42 6.77 -3.40 4.78
C LYS A 42 5.73 -4.35 4.19
N SER A 43 4.50 -3.88 4.02
CA SER A 43 3.42 -4.69 3.44
C SER A 43 3.72 -5.11 2.00
N PHE A 44 4.24 -4.18 1.18
CA PHE A 44 4.67 -4.48 -0.18
C PHE A 44 5.72 -5.60 -0.21
N VAL A 45 6.79 -5.49 0.59
CA VAL A 45 7.86 -6.51 0.65
C VAL A 45 7.32 -7.85 1.16
N LYS A 46 6.37 -7.84 2.10
CA LYS A 46 5.84 -9.07 2.71
C LYS A 46 4.88 -9.83 1.79
N PHE A 47 4.09 -9.12 1.01
CA PHE A 47 2.94 -9.70 0.29
C PHE A 47 3.07 -9.69 -1.23
N CYS A 48 3.93 -8.84 -1.78
CA CYS A 48 4.00 -8.55 -3.22
C CYS A 48 5.38 -8.80 -3.84
N ASN A 49 6.36 -9.21 -3.03
CA ASN A 49 7.71 -9.53 -3.45
C ASN A 49 7.98 -11.03 -3.33
#